data_AF-A0A967JIF3-F1
#
_entry.id   AF-A0A967JIF3-F1
#
_cell.length_a   1.000
_cell.length_b   1.000
_cell.length_c   1.000
_cell.angle_alpha   90.00
_cell.angle_beta   90.00
_cell.angle_gamma   90.00
#
_symmetry.space_group_name_H-M   'P 1'
#
loop_
_entity.id
_entity.type
_entity.pdbx_description
1 polymer ?
#
loop_
_entity_poly.entity_id
_entity_poly.type
_entity_poly.pdbx_seq_one_letter_code
_entity_poly.pdbx_strand_id
1 'polypeptide(L)'
;EERGLAYAVYSFRMPYADSGAYGVYVGTTPHQTSQVLELVREEIASVVESGLTAEELDRAKGNMKGSLALSMEDTNSRMVRLGRHELTGVEHLTLDETV
;
A
#
# COMPACT_ATOMS: atom_id res chain seq x y z
N GLU A 1 -1.42 10.60 -16.11
CA GLU A 1 0.00 10.63 -16.50
C GLU A 1 0.30 11.95 -17.17
N GLU A 2 0.87 12.92 -16.45
CA GLU A 2 1.06 14.29 -16.97
C GLU A 2 2.52 14.61 -17.30
N ARG A 3 3.47 13.76 -16.89
CA ARG A 3 4.92 14.04 -17.02
C ARG A 3 5.76 12.89 -17.59
N GLY A 4 5.17 11.71 -17.84
CA GLY A 4 5.89 10.55 -18.40
C GLY A 4 7.14 10.11 -17.63
N LEU A 5 7.21 10.42 -16.33
CA LEU A 5 8.43 10.27 -15.52
C LEU A 5 8.60 8.85 -14.97
N ALA A 6 7.56 8.02 -14.95
CA ALA A 6 7.59 6.68 -14.39
C ALA A 6 6.72 5.73 -15.20
N TYR A 7 7.19 4.50 -15.41
CA TYR A 7 6.44 3.42 -16.04
C TYR A 7 5.79 2.47 -15.02
N ALA A 8 6.20 2.57 -13.74
CA ALA A 8 5.59 1.84 -12.64
C ALA A 8 5.74 2.66 -11.35
N VAL A 9 4.65 2.79 -10.59
CA VAL A 9 4.65 3.43 -9.26
C VAL A 9 3.74 2.62 -8.35
N TYR A 10 4.23 2.24 -7.17
CA TYR A 10 3.39 1.66 -6.13
C TYR A 10 4.01 1.89 -4.76
N SER A 11 3.17 1.92 -3.73
CA SER A 11 3.58 1.92 -2.34
C SER A 11 3.56 0.51 -1.77
N PHE A 12 4.46 0.22 -0.84
CA PHE A 12 4.49 -1.05 -0.12
C PHE A 12 4.78 -0.84 1.36
N ARG A 13 4.38 -1.83 2.15
CA ARG A 13 4.61 -1.90 3.59
C ARG A 13 5.27 -3.22 3.92
N MET A 14 6.29 -3.15 4.78
CA MET A 14 7.00 -4.30 5.35
C MET A 14 6.76 -4.26 6.87
N PRO A 15 5.62 -4.77 7.35
CA PRO A 15 5.36 -4.85 8.77
C PRO A 15 6.19 -5.98 9.40
N TYR A 16 6.88 -5.67 10.49
CA TYR A 16 7.49 -6.63 11.40
C TYR A 16 6.79 -6.53 12.76
N ALA A 17 7.11 -7.44 13.68
CA ALA A 17 6.42 -7.51 14.97
C ALA A 17 6.72 -6.31 15.88
N ASP A 18 7.93 -5.77 15.81
CA ASP A 18 8.44 -4.68 16.67
C ASP A 18 8.66 -3.36 15.91
N SER A 19 8.64 -3.42 14.59
CA SER A 19 9.05 -2.34 13.70
C SER A 19 8.43 -2.53 12.32
N GLY A 20 8.71 -1.62 11.40
CA GLY A 20 8.27 -1.78 10.03
C GLY A 20 8.87 -0.73 9.12
N ALA A 21 8.73 -0.97 7.83
CA ALA A 21 9.07 0.01 6.82
C ALA A 21 7.87 0.26 5.90
N TYR A 22 7.78 1.49 5.43
CA TYR A 22 6.92 1.87 4.33
C TYR A 22 7.79 2.49 3.24
N GLY A 23 7.47 2.21 1.99
CA GLY A 23 8.26 2.69 0.87
C GLY A 23 7.40 2.92 -0.36
N VAL A 24 7.94 3.74 -1.26
CA VAL A 24 7.40 3.94 -2.60
C VAL A 24 8.42 3.39 -3.58
N TYR A 25 7.99 2.47 -4.43
CA TYR A 25 8.76 2.00 -5.57
C TYR A 25 8.41 2.86 -6.79
N VAL A 26 9.43 3.32 -7.50
CA VAL A 26 9.27 3.99 -8.78
C VAL A 26 10.21 3.42 -9.82
N GLY A 27 9.64 2.85 -10.88
CA GLY A 27 10.35 2.50 -12.09
C GLY A 27 10.46 3.72 -13.00
N THR A 28 11.67 4.27 -13.13
CA THR A 28 11.97 5.47 -13.94
C THR A 28 13.26 5.31 -14.74
N THR A 29 13.54 6.23 -15.66
CA THR A 29 14.81 6.28 -16.39
C THR A 29 15.88 6.99 -15.55
N PRO A 30 17.18 6.63 -15.67
CA PRO A 30 18.21 7.13 -14.76
C PRO A 30 18.30 8.66 -14.67
N HIS A 31 18.12 9.38 -15.78
CA HIS A 31 18.21 10.84 -15.83
C HIS A 31 17.02 11.56 -15.16
N GLN A 32 15.91 10.86 -14.91
CA GLN A 32 14.72 11.40 -14.24
C GLN A 32 14.70 11.11 -12.75
N THR A 33 15.63 10.29 -12.24
CA THR A 33 15.66 9.82 -10.84
C THR A 33 15.55 10.94 -9.81
N SER A 34 16.34 12.01 -9.98
CA SER A 34 16.34 13.13 -9.01
C SER A 34 15.00 13.84 -8.95
N GLN A 35 14.40 14.10 -10.11
CA GLN A 35 13.09 14.76 -10.21
C GLN A 35 11.99 13.88 -9.61
N VAL A 36 12.01 12.58 -9.89
CA VAL A 36 11.05 11.62 -9.31
C VAL A 36 11.18 11.57 -7.79
N LEU A 37 12.41 11.53 -7.28
CA LEU A 37 12.67 11.50 -5.85
C LEU A 37 12.16 12.76 -5.14
N GLU A 38 12.34 13.93 -5.75
CA GLU A 38 11.83 15.21 -5.25
C GLU A 38 10.29 15.18 -5.17
N LEU A 39 9.62 14.78 -6.25
CA LEU A 39 8.15 14.66 -6.27
C LEU A 39 7.63 13.70 -5.21
N VAL A 40 8.25 12.53 -5.04
CA VAL A 40 7.84 11.57 -4.00
C VAL A 40 7.99 12.19 -2.60
N ARG A 41 9.05 12.97 -2.36
CA ARG A 41 9.25 13.65 -1.07
C ARG A 41 8.23 14.75 -0.83
N GLU A 42 7.93 15.54 -1.85
CA GLU A 42 6.92 16.61 -1.79
C GLU A 42 5.53 16.04 -1.48
N GLU A 43 5.12 14.98 -2.16
CA GLU A 43 3.83 14.33 -1.92
C GLU A 43 3.73 13.75 -0.50
N ILE A 44 4.78 13.09 -0.02
CA ILE A 44 4.82 12.58 1.36
C ILE A 44 4.75 13.73 2.37
N ALA A 45 5.50 14.81 2.13
CA ALA A 45 5.47 15.98 3.01
C ALA A 45 4.07 16.63 3.05
N SER A 46 3.42 16.76 1.90
CA SER A 46 2.05 17.27 1.77
C SER A 46 1.06 16.44 2.58
N VAL A 47 1.13 15.10 2.47
CA VAL A 47 0.27 14.19 3.25
C VAL A 47 0.55 14.30 4.75
N VAL A 48 1.81 14.49 5.15
CA VAL A 48 2.17 14.67 6.57
C VAL A 48 1.65 16.00 7.12
N GLU A 49 1.71 17.07 6.33
CA GLU A 49 1.32 18.42 6.75
C GLU A 49 -0.19 18.63 6.73
N SER A 50 -0.85 18.22 5.64
CA SER A 50 -2.25 18.53 5.36
C SER A 50 -3.19 17.33 5.57
N GLY A 51 -2.65 16.13 5.75
CA GLY A 51 -3.44 14.90 5.83
C GLY A 51 -4.00 14.45 4.49
N LEU A 52 -4.91 13.47 4.55
CA LEU A 52 -5.68 12.99 3.41
C LEU A 52 -7.10 13.56 3.48
N THR A 53 -7.69 13.84 2.32
CA THR A 53 -9.11 14.19 2.26
C THR A 53 -9.99 12.99 2.60
N ALA A 54 -11.23 13.26 3.02
CA ALA A 54 -12.21 12.20 3.30
C ALA A 54 -12.49 11.33 2.07
N GLU A 55 -12.53 11.93 0.88
CA GLU A 55 -12.77 11.22 -0.38
C GLU A 55 -11.60 10.29 -0.74
N GLU A 56 -10.35 10.75 -0.58
CA GLU A 56 -9.17 9.91 -0.79
C GLU A 56 -9.13 8.73 0.17
N LEU A 57 -9.46 8.97 1.44
CA LEU A 57 -9.50 7.92 2.44
C LEU A 57 -10.58 6.87 2.14
N ASP A 58 -11.78 7.31 1.74
CA ASP A 58 -12.88 6.41 1.39
C ASP A 58 -12.53 5.56 0.16
N ARG A 59 -11.98 6.19 -0.88
CA ARG A 59 -11.49 5.51 -2.08
C ARG A 59 -10.39 4.49 -1.76
N ALA A 60 -9.44 4.83 -0.89
CA ALA A 60 -8.38 3.92 -0.46
C ALA A 60 -8.94 2.71 0.30
N LYS A 61 -9.89 2.91 1.22
CA LYS A 61 -10.58 1.83 1.93
C LYS A 61 -11.35 0.93 0.95
N GLY A 62 -12.07 1.50 -0.01
CA GLY A 62 -12.77 0.76 -1.06
C GLY A 62 -11.82 -0.12 -1.89
N ASN A 63 -10.66 0.42 -2.28
CA ASN A 63 -9.63 -0.34 -3.00
C ASN A 63 -9.10 -1.51 -2.17
N MET A 64 -8.82 -1.30 -0.89
CA MET A 64 -8.39 -2.37 0.02
C MET A 64 -9.46 -3.45 0.19
N LYS A 65 -10.73 -3.06 0.39
CA LYS A 65 -11.88 -3.98 0.46
C LYS A 65 -11.98 -4.85 -0.78
N GLY A 66 -11.95 -4.23 -1.96
CA GLY A 66 -12.01 -4.95 -3.24
C GLY A 66 -10.85 -5.91 -3.45
N SER A 67 -9.61 -5.47 -3.18
CA SER A 67 -8.43 -6.33 -3.29
C SER A 67 -8.49 -7.52 -2.33
N LEU A 68 -8.94 -7.31 -1.10
CA LEU A 68 -9.11 -8.37 -0.11
C LEU A 68 -10.18 -9.38 -0.54
N ALA A 69 -11.33 -8.90 -1.04
CA ALA A 69 -12.40 -9.76 -1.56
C ALA A 69 -11.91 -10.64 -2.72
N LEU A 70 -11.21 -10.06 -3.69
CA LEU A 70 -10.63 -10.81 -4.82
C LEU A 70 -9.58 -11.83 -4.37
N SER A 71 -8.73 -11.48 -3.39
CA SER A 71 -7.72 -12.43 -2.86
C SER A 71 -8.33 -13.67 -2.19
N MET A 72 -9.60 -13.61 -1.78
CA MET A 72 -10.31 -14.73 -1.17
C MET A 72 -10.83 -15.76 -2.17
N GLU A 73 -10.78 -15.48 -3.47
CA GLU A 73 -11.15 -16.46 -4.50
C GLU A 73 -10.05 -17.52 -4.70
N ASP A 74 -8.81 -17.16 -4.39
CA ASP A 74 -7.65 -18.05 -4.51
C ASP A 74 -7.36 -18.80 -3.19
N THR A 75 -7.35 -20.13 -3.26
CA THR A 75 -7.13 -20.98 -2.08
C THR A 75 -5.72 -20.80 -1.52
N ASN A 76 -4.72 -20.56 -2.37
CA ASN A 76 -3.35 -20.33 -1.91
C ASN A 76 -3.24 -19.02 -1.11
N SER A 77 -3.82 -17.93 -1.61
CA SER A 77 -3.89 -16.63 -0.94
C SER A 77 -4.58 -16.74 0.43
N ARG A 78 -5.66 -17.52 0.53
CA ARG A 78 -6.33 -17.84 1.81
C ARG A 78 -5.41 -18.57 2.79
N MET A 79 -4.74 -19.62 2.34
CA MET A 79 -3.82 -20.41 3.17
C MET A 79 -2.65 -19.56 3.68
N VAL A 80 -2.03 -18.75 2.82
CA VAL A 80 -0.93 -17.86 3.21
C VAL A 80 -1.39 -16.85 4.25
N ARG A 81 -2.59 -16.27 4.09
CA ARG A 81 -3.13 -15.32 5.08
C ARG A 81 -3.36 -15.99 6.44
N LEU A 82 -3.99 -17.17 6.46
CA LEU A 82 -4.22 -17.92 7.70
C LEU A 82 -2.91 -18.30 8.38
N GLY A 83 -1.95 -18.83 7.63
CA GLY A 83 -0.63 -19.19 8.16
C GLY A 83 0.12 -17.98 8.71
N ARG A 84 0.02 -16.81 8.05
CA ARG A 84 0.62 -15.58 8.58
C ARG A 84 -0.04 -15.16 9.90
N HIS A 85 -1.37 -15.18 9.97
CA HIS A 85 -2.10 -14.80 11.19
C HIS A 85 -1.71 -15.69 12.37
N GLU A 86 -1.64 -17.00 12.15
CA GLU A 86 -1.17 -17.98 13.16
C GLU A 86 0.25 -17.66 13.63
N LEU A 87 1.19 -17.43 12.70
CA LEU A 87 2.58 -17.14 13.04
C LEU A 87 2.77 -15.80 13.77
N THR A 88 1.94 -14.80 13.47
CA THR A 88 2.05 -13.45 14.05
C THR A 88 1.14 -13.22 15.25
N GLY A 89 0.30 -14.20 15.61
CA GLY A 89 -0.70 -14.06 16.68
C GLY A 89 -1.78 -13.00 16.39
N VAL A 90 -2.03 -12.69 15.11
CA VAL A 90 -3.04 -11.70 14.70
C VAL A 90 -4.39 -12.39 14.65
N GLU A 91 -5.40 -11.74 15.23
CA GLU A 91 -6.76 -12.28 15.29
C GLU A 91 -7.32 -12.61 13.90
N HIS A 92 -8.12 -13.67 13.83
CA HIS A 92 -8.80 -14.10 12.62
C HIS A 92 -10.08 -13.29 12.41
N LEU A 93 -9.90 -12.07 11.91
CA LEU A 93 -11.03 -11.21 11.55
C LEU A 93 -11.72 -11.73 10.27
N THR A 94 -13.05 -11.64 10.26
CA THR A 94 -13.85 -11.78 9.05
C THR A 94 -13.63 -10.60 8.11
N LEU A 95 -14.08 -10.72 6.86
CA LEU A 95 -13.93 -9.65 5.87
C LEU A 95 -14.61 -8.36 6.32
N ASP A 96 -15.78 -8.47 6.94
CA ASP A 96 -16.57 -7.33 7.43
C ASP A 96 -15.91 -6.65 8.64
N GLU A 97 -15.10 -7.38 9.41
CA GLU A 97 -14.36 -6.85 10.55
C GLU A 97 -13.00 -6.24 10.16
N THR A 98 -12.48 -6.58 8.98
CA THR A 98 -11.12 -6.18 8.57
C THR A 98 -11.06 -4.75 8.02
N VAL A 99 -12.17 -4.17 7.55
CA VAL A 99 -12.14 -2.93 6.75
C VAL A 99 -13.35 -2.00 6.89
#